data_AF-A0A6H1R5U4-F1
#
_entry.id   AF-A0A6H1R5U4-F1
#
_cell.length_a   1.000
_cell.length_b   1.000
_cell.length_c   1.000
_cell.angle_alpha   90.00
_cell.angle_beta   90.00
_cell.angle_gamma   90.00
#
_symmetry.space_group_name_H-M   'P 1'
#
loop_
_entity.id
_entity.type
_entity.pdbx_description
1 polymer ?
#
loop_
_entity_poly.entity_id
_entity_poly.type
_entity_poly.pdbx_seq_one_letter_code
_entity_poly.pdbx_strand_id
1 'polypeptide(L)'
;MTPDEFAALMDQYTTKREDVSPEVWESMQEAQRYTQEKIDKGEVLKSWSKENFPIGLDSNFEPFPLTGPDRDQGHAGGETRQ
;
A
#
# COMPACT_ATOMS: atom_id res chain seq x y z
N MET A 1 21.56 -0.97 9.01
CA MET A 1 21.63 -2.30 8.39
C MET A 1 22.89 -2.34 7.55
N THR A 2 23.78 -3.26 7.85
CA THR A 2 24.99 -3.50 7.05
C THR A 2 24.65 -4.34 5.81
N PRO A 3 25.51 -4.36 4.78
CA PRO A 3 25.31 -5.23 3.61
C PRO A 3 25.18 -6.72 3.99
N ASP A 4 25.94 -7.16 5.00
CA ASP A 4 25.92 -8.54 5.47
C ASP A 4 24.62 -8.88 6.21
N GLU A 5 24.11 -7.95 7.03
CA GLU A 5 22.80 -8.09 7.67
C GLU A 5 21.67 -8.13 6.64
N PHE A 6 21.77 -7.33 5.57
CA PHE A 6 20.79 -7.34 4.48
C PHE A 6 20.83 -8.66 3.71
N ALA A 7 22.02 -9.17 3.37
CA ALA A 7 22.17 -10.44 2.66
C ALA A 7 21.61 -11.62 3.47
N ALA A 8 21.89 -11.66 4.79
CA ALA A 8 21.34 -12.68 5.69
C ALA A 8 19.81 -12.60 5.77
N LEU A 9 19.25 -11.38 5.82
CA LEU A 9 17.80 -11.18 5.82
C LEU A 9 17.18 -11.62 4.49
N MET A 10 17.79 -11.29 3.37
CA MET A 10 17.32 -11.73 2.05
C MET A 10 17.36 -13.25 1.95
N ASP A 11 18.43 -13.92 2.38
CA ASP A 11 18.49 -15.39 2.36
C ASP A 11 17.42 -16.03 3.26
N GLN A 12 17.14 -15.44 4.43
CA GLN A 12 16.14 -15.95 5.37
C GLN A 12 14.71 -15.84 4.83
N TYR A 13 14.38 -14.75 4.13
CA TYR A 13 13.01 -14.43 3.74
C TYR A 13 12.70 -14.62 2.25
N THR A 14 13.70 -14.92 1.42
CA THR A 14 13.48 -15.22 0.01
C THR A 14 13.01 -16.66 -0.14
N THR A 15 11.82 -16.84 -0.71
CA THR A 15 11.33 -18.17 -1.12
C THR A 15 12.29 -18.79 -2.12
N LYS A 16 12.81 -19.98 -1.81
CA LYS A 16 13.68 -20.74 -2.71
C LYS A 16 12.83 -21.69 -3.56
N ARG A 17 13.39 -22.15 -4.68
CA ARG A 17 12.67 -23.02 -5.62
C ARG A 17 12.29 -24.34 -4.95
N GLU A 18 13.14 -24.81 -4.06
CA GLU A 18 13.01 -26.08 -3.36
C GLU A 18 11.91 -26.06 -2.30
N ASP A 19 11.44 -24.87 -1.89
CA ASP A 19 10.45 -24.68 -0.84
C ASP A 19 9.00 -24.77 -1.34
N VAL A 20 8.79 -24.75 -2.66
CA VAL A 20 7.45 -24.72 -3.29
C VAL A 20 7.32 -25.79 -4.37
N SER A 21 6.07 -26.13 -4.71
CA SER A 21 5.83 -27.08 -5.80
C SER A 21 6.27 -26.50 -7.15
N PRO A 22 6.66 -27.36 -8.13
CA PRO A 22 7.06 -26.90 -9.45
C PRO A 22 6.00 -26.02 -10.13
N GLU A 23 4.72 -26.37 -10.00
CA GLU A 23 3.61 -25.65 -10.62
C GLU A 23 3.44 -24.23 -10.03
N VAL A 24 3.59 -24.11 -8.71
CA VAL A 24 3.55 -22.81 -8.02
C VAL A 24 4.73 -21.94 -8.44
N TRP A 25 5.92 -22.53 -8.52
CA TRP A 25 7.13 -21.80 -8.95
C TRP A 25 7.00 -21.29 -10.39
N GLU A 26 6.50 -22.12 -11.31
CA GLU A 26 6.25 -21.73 -12.70
C GLU A 26 5.22 -20.60 -12.81
N SER A 27 4.11 -20.70 -12.05
CA SER A 27 3.10 -19.65 -11.99
C SER A 27 3.66 -18.32 -11.48
N MET A 28 4.53 -18.36 -10.46
CA MET A 28 5.21 -17.16 -9.95
C MET A 28 6.13 -16.52 -11.00
N GLN A 29 6.89 -17.33 -11.76
CA GLN A 29 7.74 -16.81 -12.85
C GLN A 29 6.92 -16.16 -13.96
N GLU A 30 5.79 -16.77 -14.33
CA GLU A 30 4.89 -16.20 -15.33
C GLU A 30 4.29 -14.88 -14.86
N ALA A 31 3.83 -14.80 -13.61
CA ALA A 31 3.32 -13.57 -13.03
C ALA A 31 4.38 -12.46 -13.04
N GLN A 32 5.62 -12.76 -12.63
CA GLN A 32 6.73 -11.81 -12.67
C GLN A 32 7.01 -11.30 -14.09
N ARG A 33 7.05 -12.21 -15.07
CA ARG A 33 7.23 -11.86 -16.49
C ARG A 33 6.13 -10.93 -16.99
N TYR A 34 4.87 -11.25 -16.68
CA TYR A 34 3.73 -10.43 -17.08
C TYR A 34 3.77 -9.03 -16.44
N THR A 35 4.09 -8.95 -15.15
CA THR A 35 4.27 -7.66 -14.46
C THR A 35 5.36 -6.84 -15.12
N GLN A 36 6.51 -7.43 -15.44
CA GLN A 36 7.60 -6.73 -16.11
C GLN A 36 7.19 -6.22 -17.50
N GLU A 37 6.48 -7.03 -18.29
CA GLU A 37 5.96 -6.60 -19.59
C GLU A 37 5.01 -5.40 -19.47
N LYS A 38 4.13 -5.40 -18.46
CA LYS A 38 3.20 -4.30 -18.19
C LYS A 38 3.91 -3.03 -17.73
N ILE A 39 4.93 -3.20 -16.91
CA ILE A 39 5.83 -2.12 -16.49
C ILE A 39 6.54 -1.50 -17.71
N ASP A 40 7.04 -2.32 -18.63
CA ASP A 40 7.77 -1.84 -19.82
C ASP A 40 6.85 -1.15 -20.83
N LYS A 41 5.59 -1.57 -20.90
CA LYS A 41 4.52 -0.88 -21.64
C LYS A 41 4.07 0.42 -20.98
N GLY A 42 4.53 0.72 -19.76
CA GLY A 42 4.10 1.88 -18.99
C GLY A 42 2.68 1.76 -18.41
N GLU A 43 2.11 0.55 -18.38
CA GLU A 43 0.79 0.28 -17.80
C GLU A 43 0.83 0.18 -16.26
N VAL A 44 2.03 0.01 -15.68
CA VAL A 44 2.26 -0.05 -14.23
C VAL A 44 3.34 0.96 -13.86
N LEU A 45 3.03 1.84 -12.89
CA LEU A 45 4.00 2.78 -12.36
C LEU A 45 5.11 2.04 -11.62
N LYS A 46 6.37 2.22 -12.06
CA LYS A 46 7.56 1.58 -11.46
C LYS A 46 7.82 1.99 -10.01
N SER A 47 7.22 3.10 -9.56
CA SER A 47 7.28 3.55 -8.17
C SER A 47 6.13 4.51 -7.87
N TRP A 48 5.71 4.55 -6.60
CA TRP A 48 5.02 5.71 -6.05
C TRP A 48 6.05 6.84 -5.93
N SER A 49 6.45 7.44 -7.06
CA SER A 49 7.26 8.66 -6.98
C SER A 49 6.40 9.71 -6.26
N LYS A 50 7.00 10.49 -5.35
CA LYS A 50 6.32 11.64 -4.71
C LYS A 50 5.74 12.64 -5.71
N GLU A 51 6.13 12.54 -6.98
CA GLU A 51 5.63 13.37 -8.08
C GLU A 51 4.29 12.87 -8.62
N ASN A 52 3.91 11.61 -8.33
CA ASN A 52 2.66 10.97 -8.73
C ASN A 52 1.72 10.76 -7.53
N PHE A 53 1.75 11.65 -6.54
CA PHE A 53 0.60 11.75 -5.64
C PHE A 53 -0.64 12.01 -6.49
N PRO A 54 -1.72 11.23 -6.35
CA PRO A 54 -3.02 11.61 -6.88
C PRO A 54 -3.30 13.05 -6.48
N ILE A 55 -3.56 13.91 -7.47
CA ILE A 55 -3.89 15.31 -7.27
C ILE A 55 -5.05 15.35 -6.26
N GLY A 56 -4.80 15.88 -5.05
CA GLY A 56 -5.78 15.96 -3.97
C GLY A 56 -5.47 15.18 -2.69
N LEU A 57 -4.36 14.45 -2.58
CA LEU A 57 -3.98 13.75 -1.34
C LEU A 57 -3.06 14.55 -0.40
N ASP A 58 -2.39 15.59 -0.87
CA ASP A 58 -1.47 16.39 -0.02
C ASP A 58 -2.18 17.31 0.98
N SER A 59 -3.46 17.64 0.76
CA SER A 59 -4.15 18.68 1.54
C SER A 59 -5.04 18.16 2.68
N ASN A 60 -5.39 16.87 2.69
CA ASN A 60 -6.43 16.31 3.56
C ASN A 60 -6.02 15.05 4.34
N PHE A 61 -4.72 14.78 4.50
CA PHE A 61 -4.26 13.77 5.47
C PHE A 61 -4.20 14.36 6.89
N GLU A 62 -5.20 15.14 7.29
CA GLU A 62 -5.58 15.21 8.70
C GLU A 62 -6.41 13.95 8.97
N PRO A 63 -5.89 12.93 9.67
CA PRO A 63 -6.77 11.90 10.18
C PRO A 63 -7.81 12.62 11.04
N PHE A 64 -9.10 12.46 10.70
CA PHE A 64 -10.21 12.89 11.55
C PHE A 64 -9.83 12.53 13.01
N PRO A 65 -9.83 13.48 13.95
CA PRO A 65 -9.37 13.18 15.30
C PRO A 65 -10.32 12.15 15.91
N LEU A 66 -9.90 10.88 15.94
CA LEU A 66 -10.64 9.76 16.54
C LEU A 66 -10.72 9.87 18.08
N THR A 67 -10.29 11.00 18.66
CA THR A 67 -10.32 11.28 20.09
C THR A 67 -10.56 12.78 20.35
N GLY A 68 -11.70 13.30 19.90
CA GLY A 68 -12.32 14.47 20.52
C GLY A 68 -13.21 14.02 21.68
N PRO A 69 -13.25 14.69 22.84
CA PRO A 69 -14.16 14.32 23.92
C PRO A 69 -15.61 14.48 23.45
N ASP A 70 -16.41 13.41 23.54
CA ASP A 70 -17.86 13.41 23.27
C ASP A 70 -18.52 14.60 23.97
N ARG A 71 -18.91 15.60 23.17
CA ARG A 71 -19.76 16.72 23.61
C ARG A 71 -21.17 16.55 23.09
N ASP A 72 -21.75 15.37 23.30
CA ASP A 72 -23.21 15.22 23.37
C ASP A 72 -23.69 15.54 24.79
N GLN A 73 -23.44 16.79 25.20
CA GLN A 73 -24.12 17.43 26.32
C GLN A 73 -24.82 18.70 25.82
N GLY A 74 -26.03 18.48 25.31
CA GLY A 74 -27.20 19.33 25.40
C GLY A 74 -27.11 20.78 24.92
N HIS A 75 -27.96 21.16 23.95
CA HIS A 75 -28.95 22.22 24.18
C HIS A 75 -30.07 22.16 23.14
N ALA A 76 -31.27 22.45 23.63
CA ALA A 76 -32.56 22.34 22.97
C ALA A 76 -32.85 23.48 21.97
N GLY A 77 -33.77 23.19 21.05
CA GLY A 77 -34.73 24.18 20.52
C GLY A 77 -34.37 24.85 19.18
N GLY A 78 -35.22 24.66 18.17
CA GLY A 78 -35.12 25.40 16.91
C GLY A 78 -36.07 24.93 15.81
N GLU A 79 -37.37 25.07 16.05
CA GLU A 79 -38.49 25.29 15.11
C GLU A 79 -38.35 24.83 13.63
N THR A 80 -39.17 23.83 13.27
CA THR A 80 -39.59 23.54 11.90
C THR A 80 -40.63 24.55 11.42
N ARG A 81 -40.33 25.28 10.33
CA ARG A 81 -41.31 25.92 9.46
C ARG A 81 -41.00 25.59 8.01
N GLN A 82 -41.89 24.84 7.36
CA GLN A 82 -42.50 25.15 6.05
C GLN A 82 -43.88 24.50 6.00
#